data_AF-A0A671URZ7-F1
#
_entry.id   AF-A0A671URZ7-F1
#
_cell.length_a   1.000
_cell.length_b   1.000
_cell.length_c   1.000
_cell.angle_alpha   90.00
_cell.angle_beta   90.00
_cell.angle_gamma   90.00
#
_symmetry.space_group_name_H-M   'P 1'
#
loop_
_entity.id
_entity.type
_entity.pdbx_description
1 polymer ?
#
loop_
_entity_poly.entity_id
_entity_poly.type
_entity_poly.pdbx_seq_one_letter_code
_entity_poly.pdbx_strand_id
1 'polypeptide(L)'
;ILGSHSCAMNVYSVNLSGPAPWGFRLQGGKDFSMPLTVSRLTPGGKAAQAGVGVGDWVVSIDNANAEDMTHVEAQNKIRAATDSLSLTLSKGEATYYDDIYQHAKHGLRVENLPCFIPNDRSKKRLIQDTEDWQPRTGTTQSRSFRILAQLTGTDFMQDPDDETMKRSREKFLTEIQSPRYARLRDWHHDRSARALNIKS
;
A
#
# COMPACT_ATOMS: atom_id res chain seq x y z
N ILE A 1 4.65 39.47 -4.20
CA ILE A 1 3.48 39.11 -5.04
C ILE A 1 3.53 37.60 -5.18
N LEU A 2 2.69 36.89 -4.42
CA LEU A 2 2.59 35.43 -4.49
C LEU A 2 2.05 35.07 -5.87
N GLY A 3 2.88 34.45 -6.69
CA GLY A 3 2.45 33.86 -7.96
C GLY A 3 1.48 32.73 -7.64
N SER A 4 0.20 32.95 -7.91
CA SER A 4 -0.81 31.92 -7.99
C SER A 4 -0.30 30.88 -9.00
N HIS A 5 0.14 29.72 -8.51
CA HIS A 5 0.23 28.53 -9.35
C HIS A 5 -1.22 28.17 -9.68
N SER A 6 -1.79 28.79 -10.70
CA SER A 6 -2.93 28.25 -11.42
C SER A 6 -2.47 26.91 -11.96
N CYS A 7 -2.72 25.86 -11.19
CA CYS A 7 -2.64 24.48 -11.65
C CYS A 7 -3.65 24.39 -12.79
N ALA A 8 -3.16 24.56 -14.02
CA ALA A 8 -3.97 24.36 -15.20
C ALA A 8 -4.28 22.87 -15.26
N MET A 9 -5.41 22.49 -14.66
CA MET A 9 -6.02 21.18 -14.81
C MET A 9 -6.23 20.97 -16.30
N ASN A 10 -5.35 20.21 -16.94
CA ASN A 10 -5.44 19.96 -18.36
C ASN A 10 -6.55 18.92 -18.57
N VAL A 11 -7.77 19.43 -18.74
CA VAL A 11 -8.98 18.62 -18.90
C VAL A 11 -9.10 18.20 -20.36
N TYR A 12 -9.35 16.92 -20.59
CA TYR A 12 -9.54 16.33 -21.90
C TYR A 12 -10.65 15.29 -21.88
N SER A 13 -11.31 15.09 -23.00
CA SER A 13 -12.42 14.12 -23.13
C SER A 13 -12.02 12.98 -24.05
N VAL A 14 -12.46 11.77 -23.71
CA VAL A 14 -12.27 10.56 -24.50
C VAL A 14 -13.61 9.87 -24.74
N ASN A 15 -13.75 9.24 -25.90
CA ASN A 15 -14.89 8.38 -26.22
C ASN A 15 -14.38 6.99 -26.55
N LEU A 16 -14.75 6.00 -25.74
CA LEU A 16 -14.35 4.60 -25.92
C LEU A 16 -15.48 3.86 -26.63
N SER A 17 -15.24 3.30 -27.80
CA SER A 17 -16.26 2.60 -28.60
C SER A 17 -16.29 1.08 -28.37
N GLY A 18 -17.45 0.48 -28.56
CA GLY A 18 -17.76 -0.95 -28.42
C GLY A 18 -18.02 -1.38 -26.97
N PRO A 19 -18.35 -2.65 -26.71
CA PRO A 19 -18.75 -3.11 -25.37
C PRO A 19 -17.63 -3.20 -24.34
N ALA A 20 -17.99 -3.27 -23.06
CA ALA A 20 -17.06 -3.60 -22.00
C ALA A 20 -16.27 -4.90 -22.32
N PRO A 21 -15.01 -5.05 -21.84
CA PRO A 21 -14.31 -4.21 -20.88
C PRO A 21 -13.66 -2.95 -21.49
N TRP A 22 -13.73 -1.85 -20.76
CA TRP A 22 -13.17 -0.55 -21.17
C TRP A 22 -11.65 -0.44 -21.01
N GLY A 23 -11.03 -1.39 -20.31
CA GLY A 23 -9.56 -1.48 -20.19
C GLY A 23 -8.95 -0.54 -19.16
N PHE A 24 -9.68 -0.14 -18.13
CA PHE A 24 -9.15 0.60 -16.99
C PHE A 24 -9.77 0.14 -15.67
N ARG A 25 -9.11 0.46 -14.55
CA ARG A 25 -9.62 0.26 -13.19
C ARG A 25 -9.81 1.59 -12.50
N LEU A 26 -10.98 1.76 -11.89
CA LEU A 26 -11.34 2.93 -11.11
C LEU A 26 -10.94 2.78 -9.64
N GLN A 27 -10.55 3.86 -8.99
CA GLN A 27 -10.36 3.97 -7.54
C GLN A 27 -10.93 5.29 -7.00
N GLY A 28 -11.10 5.40 -5.69
CA GLY A 28 -11.64 6.59 -5.03
C GLY A 28 -13.16 6.71 -5.16
N GLY A 29 -13.71 7.88 -4.91
CA GLY A 29 -15.15 8.14 -4.80
C GLY A 29 -15.47 8.96 -3.55
N LYS A 30 -16.62 9.64 -3.58
CA LYS A 30 -17.08 10.48 -2.46
C LYS A 30 -17.16 9.71 -1.13
N ASP A 31 -17.61 8.46 -1.18
CA ASP A 31 -17.68 7.51 -0.08
C ASP A 31 -16.31 7.18 0.54
N PHE A 32 -15.24 7.29 -0.25
CA PHE A 32 -13.85 7.12 0.21
C PHE A 32 -13.15 8.43 0.55
N SER A 33 -13.84 9.57 0.42
CA SER A 33 -13.24 10.91 0.57
C SER A 33 -11.99 11.10 -0.31
N MET A 34 -11.98 10.48 -1.49
CA MET A 34 -10.90 10.52 -2.47
C MET A 34 -11.50 10.84 -3.85
N PRO A 35 -10.80 11.59 -4.73
CA PRO A 35 -11.29 11.81 -6.09
C PRO A 35 -11.38 10.49 -6.85
N LEU A 36 -12.31 10.40 -7.79
CA LEU A 36 -12.38 9.28 -8.71
C LEU A 36 -11.17 9.34 -9.67
N THR A 37 -10.36 8.29 -9.69
CA THR A 37 -9.14 8.27 -10.51
C THR A 37 -8.92 6.92 -11.20
N VAL A 38 -8.13 6.94 -12.27
CA VAL A 38 -7.69 5.73 -12.98
C VAL A 38 -6.50 5.10 -12.26
N SER A 39 -6.69 3.95 -11.63
CA SER A 39 -5.62 3.24 -10.89
C SER A 39 -4.73 2.37 -11.77
N ARG A 40 -5.29 1.78 -12.83
CA ARG A 40 -4.59 0.87 -13.74
C ARG A 40 -5.23 0.91 -15.12
N LEU A 41 -4.42 0.61 -16.13
CA LEU A 41 -4.84 0.41 -17.51
C LEU A 41 -4.48 -1.01 -17.96
N THR A 42 -5.31 -1.57 -18.83
CA THR A 42 -4.98 -2.82 -19.53
C THR A 42 -4.13 -2.46 -20.75
N PRO A 43 -2.92 -3.03 -20.89
CA PRO A 43 -2.09 -2.82 -22.09
C PRO A 43 -2.84 -3.18 -23.37
N GLY A 44 -2.82 -2.28 -24.36
CA GLY A 44 -3.57 -2.44 -25.62
C GLY A 44 -5.09 -2.35 -25.48
N GLY A 45 -5.63 -2.05 -24.30
CA GLY A 45 -7.06 -1.87 -24.08
C GLY A 45 -7.57 -0.51 -24.58
N LYS A 46 -8.89 -0.37 -24.66
CA LYS A 46 -9.56 0.81 -25.23
C LYS A 46 -9.14 2.11 -24.55
N ALA A 47 -9.15 2.16 -23.21
CA ALA A 47 -8.71 3.34 -22.47
C ALA A 47 -7.25 3.70 -22.73
N ALA A 48 -6.35 2.70 -22.79
CA ALA A 48 -4.94 2.94 -23.09
C ALA A 48 -4.74 3.48 -24.52
N GLN A 49 -5.45 2.92 -25.49
CA GLN A 49 -5.42 3.38 -26.89
C GLN A 49 -6.02 4.78 -27.06
N ALA A 50 -6.97 5.17 -26.21
CA ALA A 50 -7.55 6.50 -26.18
C ALA A 50 -6.67 7.54 -25.44
N GLY A 51 -5.48 7.16 -24.95
CA GLY A 51 -4.57 8.07 -24.28
C GLY A 51 -4.94 8.40 -22.83
N VAL A 52 -5.82 7.60 -22.21
CA VAL A 52 -6.08 7.67 -20.76
C VAL A 52 -4.80 7.34 -20.01
N GLY A 53 -4.44 8.13 -19.01
CA GLY A 53 -3.29 7.90 -18.15
C GLY A 53 -3.67 7.29 -16.80
N VAL A 54 -2.75 6.55 -16.19
CA VAL A 54 -2.87 6.18 -14.77
C VAL A 54 -2.67 7.44 -13.93
N GLY A 55 -3.51 7.62 -12.91
CA GLY A 55 -3.53 8.81 -12.06
C GLY A 55 -4.49 9.89 -12.54
N ASP A 56 -5.04 9.80 -13.75
CA ASP A 56 -6.00 10.79 -14.27
C ASP A 56 -7.28 10.83 -13.45
N TRP A 57 -7.79 12.03 -13.22
CA TRP A 57 -8.99 12.28 -12.42
C TRP A 57 -10.22 12.24 -13.30
N VAL A 58 -11.22 11.47 -12.91
CA VAL A 58 -12.50 11.39 -13.60
C VAL A 58 -13.35 12.57 -13.18
N VAL A 59 -13.52 13.51 -14.10
CA VAL A 59 -14.34 14.73 -13.92
C VAL A 59 -15.79 14.45 -14.31
N SER A 60 -16.04 13.69 -15.36
CA SER A 60 -17.39 13.25 -15.73
C SER A 60 -17.40 11.85 -16.34
N ILE A 61 -18.51 11.14 -16.12
CA ILE A 61 -18.81 9.85 -16.73
C ILE A 61 -20.11 10.01 -17.52
N ASP A 62 -20.01 9.84 -18.83
CA ASP A 62 -21.03 10.22 -19.81
C ASP A 62 -21.51 11.65 -19.56
N ASN A 63 -22.81 11.82 -19.30
CA ASN A 63 -23.46 13.12 -19.09
C ASN A 63 -23.53 13.54 -17.61
N ALA A 64 -22.81 12.86 -16.70
CA ALA A 64 -22.88 13.13 -15.26
C ALA A 64 -21.54 13.59 -14.68
N ASN A 65 -21.56 14.70 -13.92
CA ASN A 65 -20.43 15.16 -13.13
C ASN A 65 -20.05 14.10 -12.08
N ALA A 66 -18.76 13.83 -11.94
CA ALA A 66 -18.20 12.79 -11.09
C ALA A 66 -17.65 13.33 -9.75
N GLU A 67 -17.60 14.65 -9.54
CA GLU A 67 -17.07 15.27 -8.31
C GLU A 67 -17.72 14.74 -7.03
N ASP A 68 -19.05 14.62 -7.04
CA ASP A 68 -19.83 14.15 -5.90
C ASP A 68 -20.28 12.69 -6.00
N MET A 69 -19.74 11.95 -6.97
CA MET A 69 -20.18 10.58 -7.25
C MET A 69 -19.50 9.58 -6.31
N THR A 70 -20.28 8.66 -5.75
CA THR A 70 -19.72 7.53 -4.99
C THR A 70 -19.03 6.53 -5.92
N HIS A 71 -18.14 5.71 -5.38
CA HIS A 71 -17.46 4.67 -6.13
C HIS A 71 -18.45 3.73 -6.83
N VAL A 72 -19.51 3.34 -6.13
CA VAL A 72 -20.52 2.41 -6.65
C VAL A 72 -21.33 3.04 -7.79
N GLU A 73 -21.74 4.30 -7.65
CA GLU A 73 -22.46 5.03 -8.71
C GLU A 73 -21.61 5.16 -9.98
N ALA A 74 -20.32 5.48 -9.82
CA ALA A 74 -19.39 5.59 -10.93
C ALA A 74 -19.21 4.24 -11.65
N GLN A 75 -19.02 3.15 -10.89
CA GLN A 75 -18.96 1.81 -11.47
C GLN A 75 -20.26 1.43 -12.21
N ASN A 76 -21.42 1.77 -11.64
CA ASN A 76 -22.71 1.45 -12.26
C ASN A 76 -22.89 2.17 -13.59
N LYS A 77 -22.51 3.46 -13.68
CA LYS A 77 -22.52 4.20 -14.94
C LYS A 77 -21.58 3.59 -15.98
N ILE A 78 -20.34 3.30 -15.59
CA ILE A 78 -19.34 2.68 -16.49
C ILE A 78 -19.82 1.30 -17.01
N ARG A 79 -20.50 0.51 -16.17
CA ARG A 79 -21.04 -0.80 -16.57
C ARG A 79 -22.31 -0.67 -17.42
N ALA A 80 -23.11 0.38 -17.24
CA ALA A 80 -24.33 0.61 -17.98
C ALA A 80 -24.06 1.07 -19.42
N ALA A 81 -22.89 1.65 -19.69
CA ALA A 81 -22.44 1.92 -21.05
C ALA A 81 -22.32 0.61 -21.83
N THR A 82 -23.07 0.49 -22.94
CA THR A 82 -23.08 -0.71 -23.80
C THR A 82 -22.21 -0.53 -25.04
N ASP A 83 -22.43 0.54 -25.79
CA ASP A 83 -21.81 0.71 -27.11
C ASP A 83 -20.70 1.77 -27.11
N SER A 84 -20.77 2.71 -26.17
CA SER A 84 -19.75 3.72 -25.98
C SER A 84 -19.73 4.24 -24.55
N LEU A 85 -18.55 4.58 -24.06
CA LEU A 85 -18.35 5.25 -22.78
C LEU A 85 -17.61 6.57 -23.01
N SER A 86 -18.24 7.69 -22.63
CA SER A 86 -17.60 9.00 -22.67
C SER A 86 -17.05 9.37 -21.29
N LEU A 87 -15.79 9.81 -21.23
CA LEU A 87 -15.17 10.27 -19.99
C LEU A 87 -14.56 11.64 -20.22
N THR A 88 -14.77 12.55 -19.27
CA THR A 88 -13.99 13.77 -19.15
C THR A 88 -13.00 13.57 -18.02
N LEU A 89 -11.72 13.74 -18.32
CA LEU A 89 -10.61 13.45 -17.44
C LEU A 89 -9.78 14.72 -17.25
N SER A 90 -9.27 14.95 -16.04
CA SER A 90 -8.20 15.90 -15.82
C SER A 90 -6.89 15.13 -15.72
N LYS A 91 -5.83 15.64 -16.37
CA LYS A 91 -4.49 15.09 -16.18
C LYS A 91 -4.14 15.11 -14.71
N GLY A 92 -3.96 13.92 -14.14
CA GLY A 92 -3.43 13.79 -12.79
C GLY A 92 -1.99 14.25 -12.79
N GLU A 93 -1.50 14.80 -11.68
CA GLU A 93 -0.07 15.02 -11.55
C GLU A 93 0.63 13.67 -11.74
N ALA A 94 1.47 13.59 -12.78
CA ALA A 94 2.19 12.38 -13.11
C ALA A 94 2.92 11.92 -11.85
N THR A 95 2.44 10.82 -11.28
CA THR A 95 3.14 10.19 -10.18
C THR A 95 4.49 9.76 -10.75
N TYR A 96 5.56 10.33 -10.20
CA TYR A 96 6.99 10.08 -10.45
C TYR A 96 7.45 8.59 -10.34
N TYR A 97 6.49 7.65 -10.35
CA TYR A 97 6.68 6.24 -10.09
C TYR A 97 6.79 5.37 -11.35
N ASP A 98 6.49 5.87 -12.55
CA ASP A 98 6.54 5.06 -13.78
C ASP A 98 7.98 4.65 -14.18
N ASP A 99 9.00 5.47 -13.88
CA ASP A 99 10.41 5.15 -14.18
C ASP A 99 11.01 4.04 -13.30
N ILE A 100 10.46 3.80 -12.10
CA ILE A 100 11.02 2.82 -11.15
C ILE A 100 10.50 1.39 -11.39
N TYR A 101 9.30 1.22 -11.96
CA TYR A 101 8.71 -0.13 -12.12
C TYR A 101 9.19 -0.91 -13.34
N GLN A 102 9.79 -0.26 -14.34
CA GLN A 102 10.44 -0.97 -15.45
C GLN A 102 11.77 -1.64 -15.02
N HIS A 103 12.40 -1.17 -13.92
CA HIS A 103 13.73 -1.61 -13.48
C HIS A 103 13.75 -2.75 -12.44
N ALA A 104 12.60 -3.24 -11.99
CA ALA A 104 12.51 -4.26 -10.93
C ALA A 104 12.80 -5.72 -11.40
N LYS A 105 13.75 -5.91 -12.33
CA LYS A 105 14.27 -7.23 -12.71
C LYS A 105 15.40 -7.73 -11.82
N HIS A 106 15.94 -6.93 -10.89
CA HIS A 106 16.99 -7.39 -9.98
C HIS A 106 16.91 -6.74 -8.60
N GLY A 107 16.77 -7.58 -7.56
CA GLY A 107 17.35 -7.28 -6.24
C GLY A 107 16.39 -6.90 -5.13
N LEU A 108 16.40 -7.72 -4.08
CA LEU A 108 15.84 -7.46 -2.75
C LEU A 108 16.45 -6.20 -2.14
N ARG A 109 15.66 -5.15 -1.87
CA ARG A 109 15.92 -4.19 -0.79
C ARG A 109 14.60 -3.55 -0.36
N VAL A 110 14.11 -3.95 0.81
CA VAL A 110 13.01 -3.29 1.52
C VAL A 110 13.61 -2.07 2.20
N GLU A 111 13.60 -0.90 1.55
CA GLU A 111 13.75 0.37 2.26
C GLU A 111 12.77 1.40 1.68
N ASN A 112 11.84 1.78 2.57
CA ASN A 112 10.96 2.96 2.57
C ASN A 112 10.69 3.68 1.24
N LEU A 113 9.61 3.27 0.55
CA LEU A 113 8.92 4.10 -0.43
C LEU A 113 7.76 4.85 0.28
N PRO A 114 7.63 6.19 0.17
CA PRO A 114 6.52 6.91 0.76
C PRO A 114 5.25 6.63 -0.06
N CYS A 115 4.32 5.88 0.53
CA CYS A 115 2.97 5.74 0.01
C CYS A 115 2.24 7.09 0.10
N PHE A 116 1.91 7.68 -1.05
CA PHE A 116 1.02 8.85 -1.11
C PHE A 116 -0.38 8.42 -0.69
N ILE A 117 -0.77 8.91 0.49
CA ILE A 117 -2.10 8.80 1.08
C ILE A 117 -2.71 10.20 0.99
N PRO A 118 -3.76 10.44 0.19
CA PRO A 118 -4.57 11.64 0.36
C PRO A 118 -5.52 11.47 1.56
N ASN A 119 -4.99 11.73 2.76
CA ASN A 119 -5.60 12.44 3.91
C ASN A 119 -4.81 12.12 5.19
N ASP A 120 -4.22 13.16 5.78
CA ASP A 120 -3.36 13.15 6.97
C ASP A 120 -4.12 12.79 8.27
N ARG A 121 -5.47 12.82 8.24
CA ARG A 121 -6.30 12.64 9.46
C ARG A 121 -6.44 11.19 9.92
N SER A 122 -6.54 10.23 8.99
CA SER A 122 -6.63 8.80 9.31
C SER A 122 -5.28 8.25 9.77
N LYS A 123 -4.18 8.75 9.20
CA LYS A 123 -2.81 8.41 9.60
C LYS A 123 -2.53 8.84 11.04
N LYS A 124 -2.94 10.03 11.48
CA LYS A 124 -2.72 10.46 12.88
C LYS A 124 -3.45 9.60 13.93
N ARG A 125 -4.62 9.04 13.61
CA ARG A 125 -5.28 8.06 14.50
C ARG A 125 -4.61 6.68 14.46
N LEU A 126 -4.04 6.29 13.32
CA LEU A 126 -3.47 4.94 13.15
C LEU A 126 -2.00 4.83 13.60
N ILE A 127 -1.22 5.91 13.46
CA ILE A 127 0.21 5.91 13.83
C ILE A 127 0.36 5.75 15.36
N GLN A 128 -0.61 6.26 16.13
CA GLN A 128 -0.63 6.11 17.58
C GLN A 128 -0.88 4.66 18.04
N ASP A 129 -1.49 3.82 17.19
CA ASP A 129 -1.71 2.38 17.46
C ASP A 129 -0.53 1.50 16.97
N THR A 130 0.39 2.04 16.16
CA THR A 130 1.53 1.28 15.61
C THR A 130 2.82 1.39 16.41
N GLU A 131 2.88 2.21 17.46
CA GLU A 131 4.09 2.35 18.28
C GLU A 131 4.30 1.19 19.29
N ASP A 132 3.40 0.20 19.33
CA ASP A 132 3.40 -0.87 20.35
C ASP A 132 3.80 -2.26 19.82
N TRP A 133 4.28 -2.39 18.58
CA TRP A 133 4.81 -3.68 18.07
C TRP A 133 6.20 -4.02 18.61
N GLN A 134 6.87 -3.10 19.27
CA GLN A 134 8.16 -3.36 19.89
C GLN A 134 7.95 -3.95 21.29
N PRO A 135 8.50 -5.14 21.60
CA PRO A 135 8.51 -5.63 22.97
C PRO A 135 9.33 -4.67 23.83
N ARG A 136 8.67 -3.80 24.60
CA ARG A 136 9.35 -3.04 25.65
C ARG A 136 9.60 -3.98 26.84
N THR A 137 10.88 -4.01 27.20
CA THR A 137 11.54 -4.84 28.21
C THR A 137 10.65 -5.25 29.38
N GLY A 138 10.49 -6.56 29.56
CA GLY A 138 10.03 -7.16 30.83
C GLY A 138 8.69 -7.89 30.82
N THR A 139 7.88 -7.79 29.76
CA THR A 139 6.59 -8.50 29.71
C THR A 139 6.24 -8.93 28.29
N THR A 140 5.94 -10.22 28.15
CA THR A 140 5.64 -10.96 26.91
C THR A 140 4.22 -10.71 26.39
N GLN A 141 3.41 -9.96 27.15
CA GLN A 141 2.00 -9.75 26.86
C GLN A 141 1.80 -8.46 26.07
N SER A 142 0.97 -8.51 25.02
CA SER A 142 0.67 -7.35 24.18
C SER A 142 -0.01 -6.24 24.99
N ARG A 143 0.20 -4.99 24.59
CA ARG A 143 -0.42 -3.84 25.25
C ARG A 143 -1.96 -3.89 25.17
N SER A 144 -2.50 -4.36 24.05
CA SER A 144 -3.94 -4.58 23.88
C SER A 144 -4.49 -5.58 24.89
N PHE A 145 -3.76 -6.67 25.15
CA PHE A 145 -4.17 -7.62 26.18
C PHE A 145 -4.05 -7.03 27.59
N ARG A 146 -3.03 -6.22 27.89
CA ARG A 146 -2.92 -5.52 29.19
C ARG A 146 -4.06 -4.53 29.43
N ILE A 147 -4.46 -3.79 28.41
CA ILE A 147 -5.60 -2.87 28.48
C ILE A 147 -6.87 -3.67 28.79
N LEU A 148 -7.09 -4.78 28.07
CA LEU A 148 -8.21 -5.66 28.33
C LEU A 148 -8.18 -6.21 29.76
N ALA A 149 -7.02 -6.68 30.23
CA ALA A 149 -6.85 -7.21 31.57
C ALA A 149 -7.19 -6.18 32.65
N GLN A 150 -6.82 -4.91 32.47
CA GLN A 150 -7.22 -3.82 33.39
C GLN A 150 -8.73 -3.56 33.37
N LEU A 151 -9.36 -3.60 32.19
CA LEU A 151 -10.81 -3.39 32.04
C LEU A 151 -11.63 -4.53 32.68
N THR A 152 -11.13 -5.77 32.61
CA THR A 152 -11.77 -6.94 33.24
C THR A 152 -11.28 -7.26 34.65
N GLY A 153 -10.25 -6.56 35.15
CA GLY A 153 -9.66 -6.80 36.48
C GLY A 153 -8.83 -8.08 36.59
N THR A 154 -8.20 -8.53 35.50
CA THR A 154 -7.39 -9.76 35.41
C THR A 154 -5.89 -9.46 35.26
N ASP A 155 -5.45 -8.26 35.60
CA ASP A 155 -4.07 -7.79 35.45
C ASP A 155 -3.06 -8.45 36.40
N PHE A 156 -3.54 -9.14 37.45
CA PHE A 156 -2.72 -9.87 38.42
C PHE A 156 -2.77 -11.40 38.29
N MET A 157 -3.40 -11.93 37.24
CA MET A 157 -3.39 -13.38 36.98
C MET A 157 -2.06 -13.78 36.35
N GLN A 158 -1.22 -14.49 37.10
CA GLN A 158 0.07 -14.99 36.61
C GLN A 158 -0.13 -16.35 35.93
N ASP A 159 0.05 -16.39 34.60
CA ASP A 159 -0.05 -17.63 33.83
C ASP A 159 1.10 -18.57 34.23
N PRO A 160 0.82 -19.84 34.61
CA PRO A 160 1.85 -20.80 35.03
C PRO A 160 2.86 -21.15 33.92
N ASP A 161 2.61 -20.76 32.67
CA ASP A 161 3.44 -21.03 31.50
C ASP A 161 4.58 -20.01 31.27
N ASP A 162 4.60 -18.90 32.02
CA ASP A 162 5.55 -17.80 31.80
C ASP A 162 7.01 -18.20 32.14
N GLU A 163 7.21 -19.04 33.16
CA GLU A 163 8.52 -19.61 33.51
C GLU A 163 9.00 -20.64 32.47
N THR A 164 8.08 -21.44 31.92
CA THR A 164 8.38 -22.40 30.85
C THR A 164 8.82 -21.67 29.58
N MET A 165 8.14 -20.58 29.24
CA MET A 165 8.45 -19.74 28.09
C MET A 165 9.78 -19.00 28.28
N LYS A 166 10.04 -18.48 29.49
CA LYS A 166 11.31 -17.81 29.83
C LYS A 166 12.49 -18.77 29.70
N ARG A 167 12.37 -19.98 30.23
CA ARG A 167 13.40 -21.02 30.13
C ARG A 167 13.64 -21.46 28.68
N SER A 168 12.58 -21.54 27.88
CA SER A 168 12.68 -21.87 26.44
C SER A 168 13.36 -20.75 25.64
N ARG A 169 13.05 -19.49 25.95
CA ARG A 169 13.70 -18.32 25.35
C ARG A 169 15.19 -18.25 25.71
N GLU A 170 15.56 -18.49 26.95
CA GLU A 170 16.96 -18.54 27.37
C GLU A 170 17.74 -19.67 26.66
N LYS A 171 17.15 -20.87 26.56
CA LYS A 171 17.74 -21.99 25.81
C LYS A 171 17.96 -21.64 24.33
N PHE A 172 16.99 -21.00 23.69
CA PHE A 172 17.12 -20.58 22.30
C PHE A 172 18.22 -19.51 22.11
N LEU A 173 18.27 -18.50 22.97
CA LEU A 173 19.28 -17.44 22.90
C LEU A 173 20.69 -17.98 23.14
N THR A 174 20.84 -18.91 24.08
CA THR A 174 22.12 -19.58 24.35
C THR A 174 22.54 -20.51 23.20
N GLU A 175 21.59 -21.13 22.52
CA GLU A 175 21.86 -21.97 21.35
C GLU A 175 22.33 -21.16 20.13
N ILE A 176 21.76 -19.97 19.88
CA ILE A 176 22.23 -19.05 18.83
C ILE A 176 23.65 -18.55 19.11
N GLN A 177 24.02 -18.40 20.38
CA GLN A 177 25.37 -18.01 20.79
C GLN A 177 26.34 -19.20 20.87
N SER A 178 25.89 -20.41 20.57
CA SER A 178 26.71 -21.61 20.71
C SER A 178 27.82 -21.68 19.64
N PRO A 179 29.00 -22.24 19.97
CA PRO A 179 30.08 -22.46 19.01
C PRO A 179 29.67 -23.32 17.81
N ARG A 180 28.67 -24.20 18.00
CA ARG A 180 28.10 -25.03 16.94
C ARG A 180 27.34 -24.17 15.92
N TYR A 181 26.52 -23.25 16.39
CA TYR A 181 25.77 -22.34 15.53
C TYR A 181 26.68 -21.33 14.82
N ALA A 182 27.72 -20.82 15.51
CA ALA A 182 28.74 -19.96 14.90
C ALA A 182 29.41 -20.66 13.70
N ARG A 183 29.88 -21.90 13.87
CA ARG A 183 30.49 -22.69 12.77
C ARG A 183 29.54 -22.92 11.59
N LEU A 184 28.26 -23.15 11.86
CA LEU A 184 27.24 -23.34 10.82
C LEU A 184 26.99 -22.04 10.04
N ARG A 185 26.88 -20.92 10.77
CA ARG A 185 26.73 -19.58 10.20
C ARG A 185 27.93 -19.22 9.32
N ASP A 186 29.14 -19.42 9.83
CA ASP A 186 30.39 -19.11 9.10
C ASP A 186 30.55 -19.99 7.87
N TRP A 187 30.20 -21.28 7.95
CA TRP A 187 30.21 -22.18 6.79
C TRP A 187 29.25 -21.72 5.69
N HIS A 188 28.04 -21.29 6.06
CA HIS A 188 27.08 -20.71 5.11
C HIS A 188 27.59 -19.40 4.52
N HIS A 189 28.23 -18.54 5.31
CA HIS A 189 28.84 -17.30 4.82
C HIS A 189 29.98 -17.58 3.83
N ASP A 190 30.91 -18.49 4.13
CA ASP A 190 32.04 -18.81 3.25
C ASP A 190 31.58 -19.51 1.95
N ARG A 191 30.67 -20.49 2.05
CA ARG A 191 30.10 -21.15 0.86
C ARG A 191 29.33 -20.18 -0.01
N SER A 192 28.52 -19.30 0.59
CA SER A 192 27.71 -18.33 -0.15
C SER A 192 28.57 -17.22 -0.75
N ALA A 193 29.60 -16.75 -0.03
CA ALA A 193 30.56 -15.77 -0.53
C ALA A 193 31.33 -16.31 -1.75
N ARG A 194 31.78 -17.57 -1.70
CA ARG A 194 32.47 -18.23 -2.83
C ARG A 194 31.54 -18.50 -4.01
N ALA A 195 30.30 -18.93 -3.77
CA ALA A 195 29.32 -19.16 -4.84
C ALA A 195 28.91 -17.86 -5.56
N LEU A 196 28.97 -16.72 -4.87
CA LEU A 196 28.62 -15.41 -5.42
C LEU A 196 29.84 -14.60 -5.92
N ASN A 197 31.04 -15.20 -5.92
CA ASN A 197 32.31 -14.58 -6.34
C ASN A 197 32.59 -13.20 -5.69
N ILE A 198 32.18 -13.04 -4.44
CA ILE A 198 32.43 -11.82 -3.67
C ILE A 198 33.82 -12.00 -3.04
N LYS A 199 34.81 -11.23 -3.49
CA LYS A 199 36.12 -11.21 -2.84
C LYS A 199 35.95 -10.69 -1.41
N SER A 200 36.41 -11.46 -0.43
CA SER A 200 36.53 -11.03 0.96
C SER A 200 37.48 -9.85 1.11
#